data_AF-A0A3B0K542-F1
#
_entry.id   AF-A0A3B0K542-F1
#
_cell.length_a   1.000
_cell.length_b   1.000
_cell.length_c   1.000
_cell.angle_alpha   90.00
_cell.angle_beta   90.00
_cell.angle_gamma   90.00
#
_symmetry.space_group_name_H-M   'P 1'
#
loop_
_entity.id
_entity.type
_entity.pdbx_description
1 polymer ?
#
loop_
_entity_poly.entity_id
_entity_poly.type
_entity_poly.pdbx_seq_one_letter_code
_entity_poly.pdbx_strand_id
1 'polypeptide(L)'
;MAQKHQARSGKPQDSGSLAREDFDGGPVSIDEIETGLFLGNLTAATHMETLKSFKITHILTLDSVPLPKHILEAGFLTTKYIQIADMPREDILQHLEGCVNFISSALDQQGIVLVHCYFGVSRSTSTVIAYMMKRHNLNFKPALELVKAKRRFVQPNSGFINQLKLFQRMGCKIDPNYQRYKMHRLRLAGEQMRKAKILPQSFHSVVRPDPDITRENPEPIVFRCRRCRRVLASKSHVLKHKPRDRPPLEGSPSAVRNEDSCRQTPAQTQSEKRSTPRMLGC
;
A
#
# COMPACT_ATOMS: atom_id res chain seq x y z
N MET A 1 -32.20 -6.55 -72.14
CA MET A 1 -32.40 -5.36 -71.29
C MET A 1 -32.14 -5.77 -69.85
N ALA A 2 -30.96 -5.43 -69.33
CA ALA A 2 -30.59 -5.65 -67.95
C ALA A 2 -29.78 -4.44 -67.50
N GLN A 3 -30.36 -3.63 -66.61
CA GLN A 3 -29.63 -2.64 -65.82
C GLN A 3 -28.72 -3.38 -64.85
N LYS A 4 -27.53 -2.83 -64.54
CA LYS A 4 -27.01 -2.71 -63.17
C LYS A 4 -25.67 -1.94 -63.09
N HIS A 5 -25.73 -0.90 -62.25
CA HIS A 5 -24.72 -0.35 -61.36
C HIS A 5 -23.44 0.32 -61.90
N GLN A 6 -23.50 1.65 -62.02
CA GLN A 6 -22.36 2.53 -61.77
C GLN A 6 -22.21 2.77 -60.25
N ALA A 7 -21.04 2.48 -59.71
CA ALA A 7 -20.67 2.79 -58.33
C ALA A 7 -20.37 4.30 -58.21
N ARG A 8 -21.12 5.01 -57.34
CA ARG A 8 -20.79 6.36 -56.89
C ARG A 8 -19.90 6.28 -55.65
N SER A 9 -18.66 6.73 -55.78
CA SER A 9 -17.72 6.92 -54.69
C SER A 9 -18.06 8.20 -53.89
N GLY A 10 -18.87 8.05 -52.85
CA GLY A 10 -19.02 9.08 -51.81
C GLY A 10 -17.89 8.95 -50.79
N LYS A 11 -17.04 9.99 -50.65
CA LYS A 11 -16.10 10.10 -49.52
C LYS A 11 -16.91 10.30 -48.23
N PRO A 12 -16.67 9.53 -47.16
CA PRO A 12 -17.28 9.84 -45.87
C PRO A 12 -16.71 11.17 -45.36
N GLN A 13 -17.60 12.10 -45.04
CA GLN A 13 -17.25 13.34 -44.36
C GLN A 13 -16.96 12.99 -42.90
N ASP A 14 -15.71 13.19 -42.48
CA ASP A 14 -15.26 13.00 -41.11
C ASP A 14 -15.68 14.24 -40.29
N SER A 15 -16.82 14.16 -39.62
CA SER A 15 -17.25 15.11 -38.61
C SER A 15 -16.87 14.67 -37.18
N GLY A 16 -15.80 13.87 -37.05
CA GLY A 16 -15.36 13.24 -35.81
C GLY A 16 -14.86 14.22 -34.75
N SER A 17 -15.77 14.88 -34.05
CA SER A 17 -15.52 15.27 -32.65
C SER A 17 -15.37 13.98 -31.86
N LEU A 18 -14.13 13.59 -31.55
CA LEU A 18 -13.82 12.48 -30.64
C LEU A 18 -14.20 12.88 -29.20
N ALA A 19 -15.49 12.95 -28.89
CA ALA A 19 -15.94 12.88 -27.52
C ALA A 19 -15.65 11.46 -27.03
N ARG A 20 -14.74 11.33 -26.06
CA ARG A 20 -14.47 10.06 -25.39
C ARG A 20 -15.70 9.69 -24.56
N GLU A 21 -16.68 9.03 -25.16
CA GLU A 21 -17.90 8.56 -24.49
C GLU A 21 -17.63 7.37 -23.54
N ASP A 22 -16.37 6.91 -23.46
CA ASP A 22 -15.97 5.70 -22.73
C ASP A 22 -15.66 5.93 -21.22
N PHE A 23 -16.15 7.02 -20.60
CA PHE A 23 -16.02 7.25 -19.15
C PHE A 23 -17.03 6.39 -18.35
N ASP A 24 -17.05 5.09 -18.60
CA ASP A 24 -17.87 4.13 -17.84
C ASP A 24 -17.21 3.81 -16.48
N GLY A 25 -17.27 4.76 -15.55
CA GLY A 25 -17.07 4.50 -14.13
C GLY A 25 -18.29 3.85 -13.46
N GLY A 26 -19.29 3.42 -14.24
CA GLY A 26 -20.62 3.06 -13.79
C GLY A 26 -21.48 4.28 -13.34
N PRO A 27 -22.68 4.03 -12.77
CA PRO A 27 -23.53 5.10 -12.24
C PRO A 27 -22.84 5.87 -11.11
N VAL A 28 -23.32 7.09 -10.80
CA VAL A 28 -22.84 7.86 -9.64
C VAL A 28 -22.93 7.00 -8.38
N SER A 29 -21.79 6.79 -7.73
CA SER A 29 -21.69 5.99 -6.51
C SER A 29 -20.86 6.73 -5.48
N ILE A 30 -21.48 7.12 -4.38
CA ILE A 30 -20.90 7.87 -3.28
C ILE A 30 -21.58 7.48 -1.98
N ASP A 31 -20.79 7.19 -0.94
CA ASP A 31 -21.30 6.87 0.40
C ASP A 31 -20.56 7.71 1.44
N GLU A 32 -21.30 8.22 2.43
CA GLU A 32 -20.71 8.89 3.59
C GLU A 32 -20.15 7.83 4.55
N ILE A 33 -18.84 7.87 4.77
CA ILE A 33 -18.13 6.93 5.64
C ILE A 33 -18.15 7.43 7.08
N GLU A 34 -17.85 8.71 7.25
CA GLU A 34 -17.90 9.46 8.50
C GLU A 34 -18.39 10.88 8.17
N THR A 35 -18.88 11.63 9.16
CA THR A 35 -19.38 13.00 8.97
C THR A 35 -18.40 13.85 8.16
N GLY A 36 -18.83 14.27 6.97
CA GLY A 36 -18.02 15.09 6.05
C GLY A 36 -16.98 14.33 5.22
N LEU A 37 -16.83 13.02 5.39
CA LEU A 37 -15.93 12.16 4.62
C LEU A 37 -16.72 11.18 3.73
N PHE A 38 -16.63 11.41 2.42
CA PHE A 38 -17.28 10.61 1.39
C PHE A 38 -16.28 9.74 0.63
N LEU A 39 -16.71 8.54 0.26
CA LEU A 39 -15.99 7.60 -0.61
C LEU A 39 -16.82 7.34 -1.87
N GLY A 40 -16.23 7.54 -3.05
CA GLY A 40 -16.95 7.37 -4.30
C GLY A 40 -16.13 6.87 -5.48
N ASN A 41 -16.80 6.76 -6.62
CA ASN A 41 -16.23 6.42 -7.92
C ASN A 41 -15.87 7.67 -8.74
N LEU A 42 -15.32 7.45 -9.93
CA LEU A 42 -14.96 8.52 -10.87
C LEU A 42 -16.20 9.32 -11.30
N THR A 43 -17.30 8.64 -11.61
CA THR A 43 -18.56 9.27 -12.03
C THR A 43 -19.06 10.26 -10.98
N ALA A 44 -19.01 9.92 -9.68
CA ALA A 44 -19.36 10.84 -8.60
C ALA A 44 -18.42 12.06 -8.53
N ALA A 45 -17.12 11.86 -8.75
CA ALA A 45 -16.14 12.93 -8.71
C ALA A 45 -16.17 13.87 -9.93
N THR A 46 -16.81 13.46 -11.03
CA THR A 46 -17.02 14.28 -12.22
C THR A 46 -18.44 14.83 -12.33
N HIS A 47 -19.37 14.42 -11.47
CA HIS A 47 -20.77 14.84 -11.53
C HIS A 47 -21.02 16.11 -10.71
N MET A 48 -21.00 17.27 -11.37
CA MET A 48 -21.07 18.59 -10.72
C MET A 48 -22.29 18.78 -9.81
N GLU A 49 -23.45 18.26 -10.19
CA GLU A 49 -24.66 18.33 -9.36
C GLU A 49 -24.50 17.53 -8.06
N THR A 50 -23.89 16.35 -8.13
CA THR A 50 -23.55 15.55 -6.93
C THR A 50 -22.57 16.29 -6.04
N LEU A 51 -21.51 16.87 -6.62
CA LEU A 51 -20.54 17.63 -5.83
C LEU A 51 -21.20 18.80 -5.09
N LYS A 52 -22.12 19.52 -5.75
CA LYS A 52 -22.86 20.63 -5.14
C LYS A 52 -23.89 20.16 -4.10
N SER A 53 -24.64 19.09 -4.38
CA SER A 53 -25.68 18.60 -3.47
C SER A 53 -25.11 18.07 -2.15
N PHE A 54 -23.97 17.36 -2.22
CA PHE A 54 -23.22 16.91 -1.05
C PHE A 54 -22.28 17.99 -0.49
N LYS A 55 -22.27 19.20 -1.07
CA LYS A 55 -21.43 20.34 -0.66
C LYS A 55 -19.94 19.98 -0.57
N ILE A 56 -19.46 19.14 -1.49
CA ILE A 56 -18.06 18.75 -1.54
C ILE A 56 -17.18 19.98 -1.75
N THR A 57 -16.18 20.12 -0.90
CA THR A 57 -15.20 21.23 -0.92
C THR A 57 -13.79 20.75 -1.26
N HIS A 58 -13.51 19.47 -1.00
CA HIS A 58 -12.20 18.86 -1.20
C HIS A 58 -12.33 17.55 -1.96
N ILE A 59 -11.44 17.32 -2.93
CA ILE A 59 -11.39 16.03 -3.65
C ILE A 59 -9.98 15.44 -3.58
N LEU A 60 -9.87 14.21 -3.09
CA LEU A 60 -8.66 13.41 -3.14
C LEU A 60 -8.81 12.32 -4.21
N THR A 61 -8.11 12.49 -5.32
CA THR A 61 -8.10 11.55 -6.46
C THR A 61 -6.94 10.58 -6.33
N LEU A 62 -7.24 9.28 -6.25
CA LEU A 62 -6.26 8.20 -6.39
C LEU A 62 -6.54 7.40 -7.66
N ASP A 63 -5.99 7.84 -8.78
CA ASP A 63 -6.23 7.21 -10.07
C ASP A 63 -5.01 7.26 -11.01
N SER A 64 -5.10 6.61 -12.17
CA SER A 64 -4.07 6.66 -13.21
C SER A 64 -4.11 7.97 -14.01
N VAL A 65 -5.27 8.63 -14.02
CA VAL A 65 -5.56 9.84 -14.80
C VAL A 65 -6.17 10.89 -13.85
N PRO A 66 -5.76 12.18 -13.94
CA PRO A 66 -6.36 13.24 -13.15
C PRO A 66 -7.82 13.52 -13.58
N LEU A 67 -8.55 14.25 -12.75
CA LEU A 67 -9.90 14.72 -13.09
C LEU A 67 -9.87 15.69 -14.30
N PRO A 68 -10.99 15.82 -15.02
CA PRO A 68 -11.13 16.80 -16.11
C PRO A 68 -10.91 18.24 -15.62
N LYS A 69 -10.42 19.11 -16.52
CA LYS A 69 -10.13 20.52 -16.22
C LYS A 69 -11.29 21.28 -15.58
N HIS A 70 -12.52 21.09 -16.07
CA HIS A 70 -13.70 21.77 -15.54
C HIS A 70 -14.00 21.46 -14.07
N ILE A 71 -13.53 20.32 -13.55
CA ILE A 71 -13.60 20.00 -12.11
C ILE A 71 -12.42 20.63 -11.38
N LEU A 72 -11.20 20.51 -11.93
CA LEU A 72 -9.97 21.03 -11.31
C LEU A 72 -9.96 22.56 -11.18
N GLU A 73 -10.60 23.26 -12.11
CA GLU A 73 -10.69 24.74 -12.16
C GLU A 73 -11.93 25.29 -11.45
N ALA A 74 -12.76 24.43 -10.84
CA ALA A 74 -13.93 24.86 -10.09
C ALA A 74 -13.49 25.56 -8.79
N GLY A 75 -13.73 26.87 -8.69
CA GLY A 75 -13.21 27.71 -7.60
C GLY A 75 -13.66 27.37 -6.17
N PHE A 76 -14.65 26.49 -6.01
CA PHE A 76 -15.09 25.99 -4.70
C PHE A 76 -14.42 24.67 -4.28
N LEU A 77 -13.57 24.09 -5.14
CA LEU A 77 -12.92 22.79 -4.90
C LEU A 77 -11.43 22.96 -4.66
N THR A 78 -10.94 22.38 -3.58
CA THR A 78 -9.52 22.10 -3.35
C THR A 78 -9.23 20.65 -3.73
N THR A 79 -8.39 20.42 -4.72
CA THR A 79 -8.12 19.06 -5.24
C THR A 79 -6.69 18.61 -4.93
N LYS A 80 -6.53 17.31 -4.66
CA LYS A 80 -5.24 16.64 -4.55
C LYS A 80 -5.25 15.38 -5.39
N TYR A 81 -4.28 15.26 -6.28
CA TYR A 81 -4.13 14.11 -7.18
C TYR A 81 -2.91 13.27 -6.79
N ILE A 82 -3.13 11.97 -6.66
CA ILE A 82 -2.10 10.95 -6.49
C ILE A 82 -2.22 9.97 -7.66
N GLN A 83 -1.21 9.99 -8.54
CA GLN A 83 -1.15 9.06 -9.65
C GLN A 83 -0.80 7.66 -9.15
N ILE A 84 -1.74 6.72 -9.23
CA ILE A 84 -1.53 5.34 -8.81
C ILE A 84 -2.45 4.34 -9.54
N ALA A 85 -1.86 3.23 -10.00
CA ALA A 85 -2.60 2.12 -10.59
C ALA A 85 -3.16 1.17 -9.52
N ASP A 86 -4.22 0.44 -9.83
CA ASP A 86 -4.80 -0.53 -8.89
C ASP A 86 -4.13 -1.90 -9.00
N MET A 87 -2.82 -1.96 -8.72
CA MET A 87 -2.05 -3.19 -8.80
C MET A 87 -1.41 -3.53 -7.45
N PRO A 88 -1.33 -4.82 -7.07
CA PRO A 88 -0.69 -5.24 -5.81
C PRO A 88 0.78 -4.82 -5.65
N ARG A 89 1.44 -4.43 -6.73
CA ARG A 89 2.84 -4.00 -6.75
C ARG A 89 3.01 -2.47 -6.67
N GLU A 90 1.93 -1.70 -6.77
CA GLU A 90 2.01 -0.25 -6.61
C GLU A 90 2.28 0.14 -5.15
N ASP A 91 3.06 1.20 -4.96
CA ASP A 91 3.42 1.72 -3.64
C ASP A 91 2.42 2.80 -3.22
N ILE A 92 1.30 2.37 -2.64
CA ILE A 92 0.34 3.30 -2.01
C ILE A 92 0.86 3.80 -0.66
N LEU A 93 1.70 3.00 0.02
CA LEU A 93 2.18 3.25 1.36
C LEU A 93 2.89 4.60 1.48
N GLN A 94 3.75 4.95 0.52
CA GLN A 94 4.45 6.23 0.52
C GLN A 94 3.51 7.45 0.45
N HIS A 95 2.26 7.27 -0.01
CA HIS A 95 1.29 8.35 -0.15
C HIS A 95 0.32 8.46 1.03
N LEU A 96 0.14 7.38 1.82
CA LEU A 96 -0.89 7.30 2.85
C LEU A 96 -0.81 8.44 3.86
N GLU A 97 0.37 8.77 4.38
CA GLU A 97 0.50 9.84 5.37
C GLU A 97 0.07 11.20 4.80
N GLY A 98 0.52 11.53 3.58
CA GLY A 98 0.13 12.78 2.91
C GLY A 98 -1.35 12.83 2.52
N CYS A 99 -1.97 11.69 2.24
CA CYS A 99 -3.40 11.57 1.97
C CYS A 99 -4.22 11.73 3.26
N VAL A 100 -3.84 11.06 4.33
CA VAL A 100 -4.53 11.13 5.63
C VAL A 100 -4.45 12.55 6.19
N ASN A 101 -3.30 13.22 6.05
CA ASN A 101 -3.18 14.62 6.48
C ASN A 101 -4.08 15.54 5.64
N PHE A 102 -4.18 15.34 4.32
CA PHE A 102 -5.12 16.10 3.48
C PHE A 102 -6.57 15.95 3.96
N ILE A 103 -7.01 14.72 4.21
CA ILE A 103 -8.37 14.45 4.72
C ILE A 103 -8.57 15.09 6.10
N SER A 104 -7.62 14.91 7.02
CA SER A 104 -7.73 15.42 8.39
C SER A 104 -7.80 16.94 8.42
N SER A 105 -6.86 17.62 7.72
CA SER A 105 -6.83 19.09 7.66
C SER A 105 -8.11 19.67 7.08
N ALA A 106 -8.69 19.04 6.05
CA ALA A 106 -9.94 19.51 5.45
C ALA A 106 -11.12 19.35 6.40
N LEU A 107 -11.25 18.20 7.07
CA LEU A 107 -12.33 17.96 8.04
C LEU A 107 -12.22 18.84 9.28
N ASP A 108 -11.00 19.09 9.78
CA ASP A 108 -10.76 19.97 10.93
C ASP A 108 -11.12 21.44 10.61
N GLN A 109 -11.13 21.82 9.33
CA GLN A 109 -11.59 23.13 8.82
C GLN A 109 -13.08 23.11 8.41
N GLN A 110 -13.85 22.13 8.89
CA GLN A 110 -15.27 21.94 8.55
C GLN A 110 -15.53 21.77 7.04
N GLY A 111 -14.51 21.38 6.28
CA GLY A 111 -14.65 21.01 4.88
C GLY A 111 -15.28 19.63 4.71
N ILE A 112 -15.88 19.42 3.55
CA ILE A 112 -16.44 18.13 3.12
C ILE A 112 -15.54 17.53 2.04
N VAL A 113 -15.08 16.30 2.26
CA VAL A 113 -14.04 15.62 1.48
C VAL A 113 -14.62 14.44 0.72
N LEU A 114 -14.39 14.39 -0.60
CA LEU A 114 -14.61 13.20 -1.42
C LEU A 114 -13.27 12.53 -1.72
N VAL A 115 -13.10 11.27 -1.31
CA VAL A 115 -11.99 10.42 -1.74
C VAL A 115 -12.49 9.48 -2.81
N HIS A 116 -11.87 9.48 -3.98
CA HIS A 116 -12.31 8.63 -5.09
C HIS A 116 -11.16 7.99 -5.88
N CYS A 117 -11.51 6.93 -6.58
CA CYS A 117 -10.74 6.32 -7.66
C CYS A 117 -11.73 5.90 -8.75
N TYR A 118 -11.30 5.10 -9.72
CA TYR A 118 -12.17 4.67 -10.81
C TYR A 118 -13.51 4.06 -10.35
N PHE A 119 -13.48 2.98 -9.55
CA PHE A 119 -14.68 2.29 -9.05
C PHE A 119 -15.04 2.60 -7.59
N GLY A 120 -14.16 3.26 -6.84
CA GLY A 120 -14.37 3.45 -5.39
C GLY A 120 -14.30 2.15 -4.57
N VAL A 121 -13.46 1.20 -4.98
CA VAL A 121 -13.38 -0.17 -4.41
C VAL A 121 -12.04 -0.44 -3.69
N SER A 122 -10.92 -0.02 -4.27
CA SER A 122 -9.58 -0.45 -3.84
C SER A 122 -8.65 0.71 -3.49
N ARG A 123 -8.23 1.54 -4.45
CA ARG A 123 -7.28 2.67 -4.23
C ARG A 123 -7.80 3.70 -3.21
N SER A 124 -8.96 4.30 -3.48
CA SER A 124 -9.58 5.28 -2.58
C SER A 124 -9.96 4.67 -1.24
N THR A 125 -10.56 3.49 -1.26
CA THR A 125 -10.87 2.71 -0.06
C THR A 125 -9.65 2.51 0.82
N SER A 126 -8.50 2.14 0.24
CA SER A 126 -7.27 1.91 1.01
C SER A 126 -6.85 3.16 1.77
N THR A 127 -6.94 4.32 1.13
CA THR A 127 -6.66 5.62 1.75
C THR A 127 -7.66 5.97 2.85
N VAL A 128 -8.96 5.74 2.63
CA VAL A 128 -9.99 5.95 3.65
C VAL A 128 -9.76 5.03 4.85
N ILE A 129 -9.41 3.76 4.63
CA ILE A 129 -9.06 2.84 5.73
C ILE A 129 -7.85 3.36 6.50
N ALA A 130 -6.81 3.86 5.82
CA ALA A 130 -5.64 4.46 6.49
C ALA A 130 -6.03 5.68 7.33
N TYR A 131 -6.97 6.50 6.87
CA TYR A 131 -7.53 7.60 7.63
C TYR A 131 -8.26 7.10 8.88
N MET A 132 -9.20 6.15 8.74
CA MET A 132 -9.94 5.58 9.87
C MET A 132 -9.01 4.94 10.91
N MET A 133 -7.96 4.24 10.46
CA MET A 133 -6.92 3.69 11.33
C MET A 133 -6.22 4.78 12.16
N LYS A 134 -5.85 5.91 11.53
CA LYS A 134 -5.16 7.00 12.23
C LYS A 134 -6.09 7.80 13.13
N ARG A 135 -7.28 8.18 12.64
CA ARG A 135 -8.25 9.03 13.36
C ARG A 135 -8.78 8.35 14.63
N HIS A 136 -9.07 7.05 14.55
CA HIS A 136 -9.66 6.30 15.67
C HIS A 136 -8.69 5.36 16.37
N ASN A 137 -7.39 5.42 16.07
CA ASN A 137 -6.38 4.52 16.61
C ASN A 137 -6.75 3.03 16.45
N LEU A 138 -7.21 2.66 15.25
CA LEU A 138 -7.70 1.32 14.94
C LEU A 138 -6.65 0.50 14.18
N ASN A 139 -6.64 -0.80 14.45
CA ASN A 139 -5.98 -1.77 13.59
C ASN A 139 -6.70 -1.87 12.23
N PHE A 140 -6.02 -2.40 11.22
CA PHE A 140 -6.54 -2.54 9.86
C PHE A 140 -7.90 -3.25 9.79
N LYS A 141 -8.07 -4.36 10.52
CA LYS A 141 -9.30 -5.16 10.46
C LYS A 141 -10.53 -4.37 10.93
N PRO A 142 -10.58 -3.81 12.15
CA PRO A 142 -11.73 -3.02 12.58
C PRO A 142 -11.96 -1.78 11.70
N ALA A 143 -10.89 -1.11 11.24
CA ALA A 143 -11.05 0.01 10.30
C ALA A 143 -11.69 -0.40 8.97
N LEU A 144 -11.30 -1.54 8.39
CA LEU A 144 -11.92 -2.10 7.19
C LEU A 144 -13.41 -2.41 7.43
N GLU A 145 -13.76 -3.00 8.57
CA GLU A 145 -15.15 -3.34 8.88
C GLU A 145 -16.04 -2.10 9.04
N LEU A 146 -15.53 -1.00 9.62
CA LEU A 146 -16.27 0.27 9.67
C LEU A 146 -16.56 0.82 8.28
N VAL A 147 -15.55 0.82 7.39
CA VAL A 147 -15.74 1.28 6.01
C VAL A 147 -16.71 0.35 5.25
N LYS A 148 -16.60 -0.97 5.45
CA LYS A 148 -17.51 -1.97 4.84
C LYS A 148 -18.95 -1.82 5.31
N ALA A 149 -19.16 -1.48 6.57
CA ALA A 149 -20.51 -1.24 7.11
C ALA A 149 -21.22 -0.08 6.40
N LYS A 150 -20.47 0.89 5.88
CA LYS A 150 -20.98 2.02 5.10
C LYS A 150 -21.01 1.74 3.59
N ARG A 151 -20.02 1.02 3.06
CA ARG A 151 -19.90 0.66 1.64
C ARG A 151 -19.52 -0.81 1.47
N ARG A 152 -20.52 -1.68 1.30
CA ARG A 152 -20.38 -3.15 1.40
C ARG A 152 -19.39 -3.82 0.45
N PHE A 153 -19.14 -3.22 -0.71
CA PHE A 153 -18.35 -3.81 -1.80
C PHE A 153 -16.90 -3.32 -1.82
N VAL A 154 -16.43 -2.67 -0.76
CA VAL A 154 -15.03 -2.28 -0.65
C VAL A 154 -14.11 -3.50 -0.57
N GLN A 155 -13.06 -3.49 -1.38
CA GLN A 155 -12.11 -4.59 -1.48
C GLN A 155 -10.75 -4.08 -1.97
N PRO A 156 -9.92 -3.53 -1.06
CA PRO A 156 -8.53 -3.23 -1.37
C PRO A 156 -7.81 -4.45 -1.97
N ASN A 157 -6.97 -4.23 -2.98
CA ASN A 157 -6.15 -5.31 -3.52
C ASN A 157 -5.17 -5.85 -2.45
N SER A 158 -4.68 -7.07 -2.64
CA SER A 158 -3.84 -7.77 -1.66
C SER A 158 -2.53 -7.04 -1.32
N GLY A 159 -1.97 -6.29 -2.27
CA GLY A 159 -0.78 -5.47 -2.07
C GLY A 159 -1.05 -4.29 -1.14
N PHE A 160 -2.17 -3.60 -1.35
CA PHE A 160 -2.61 -2.48 -0.51
C PHE A 160 -2.98 -2.95 0.90
N ILE A 161 -3.64 -4.11 1.04
CA ILE A 161 -3.89 -4.71 2.37
C ILE A 161 -2.58 -4.93 3.14
N ASN A 162 -1.55 -5.47 2.47
CA ASN A 162 -0.26 -5.69 3.10
C ASN A 162 0.44 -4.38 3.49
N GLN A 163 0.29 -3.34 2.66
CA GLN A 163 0.81 -2.01 2.92
C GLN A 163 0.09 -1.31 4.07
N LEU A 164 -1.24 -1.42 4.18
CA LEU A 164 -2.01 -0.91 5.32
C LEU A 164 -1.61 -1.59 6.64
N LYS A 165 -1.41 -2.91 6.62
CA LYS A 165 -0.88 -3.64 7.80
C LYS A 165 0.54 -3.18 8.16
N LEU A 166 1.36 -2.82 7.17
CA LEU A 166 2.69 -2.26 7.43
C LEU A 166 2.58 -0.84 8.01
N PHE A 167 1.67 -0.01 7.50
CA PHE A 167 1.35 1.31 8.03
C PHE A 167 0.89 1.25 9.50
N GLN A 168 0.00 0.31 9.83
CA GLN A 168 -0.42 0.03 11.20
C GLN A 168 0.77 -0.28 12.12
N ARG A 169 1.70 -1.13 11.66
CA ARG A 169 2.90 -1.53 12.43
C ARG A 169 3.87 -0.38 12.69
N MET A 170 3.79 0.69 11.89
CA MET A 170 4.56 1.93 12.09
C MET A 170 3.76 3.00 12.86
N GLY A 171 2.61 2.63 13.44
CA GLY A 171 1.77 3.57 14.20
C GLY A 171 1.05 4.59 13.32
N CYS A 172 0.65 4.20 12.11
CA CYS A 172 -0.03 5.08 11.15
C CYS A 172 0.77 6.34 10.79
N LYS A 173 2.09 6.18 10.74
CA LYS A 173 3.08 7.18 10.32
C LYS A 173 4.16 6.48 9.50
N ILE A 174 4.74 7.15 8.51
CA ILE A 174 5.87 6.58 7.77
C ILE A 174 7.14 6.79 8.60
N ASP A 175 7.74 5.69 9.04
CA ASP A 175 9.08 5.69 9.63
C ASP A 175 10.08 5.13 8.60
N PRO A 176 10.91 6.00 7.97
CA PRO A 176 11.94 5.58 7.04
C PRO A 176 12.96 4.63 7.64
N ASN A 177 13.14 4.63 8.97
CA ASN A 177 14.08 3.78 9.68
C ASN A 177 13.52 2.40 10.02
N TYR A 178 12.20 2.20 9.92
CA TYR A 178 11.57 0.93 10.21
C TYR A 178 12.06 -0.16 9.26
N GLN A 179 12.65 -1.22 9.81
CA GLN A 179 13.35 -2.24 9.03
C GLN A 179 12.47 -2.92 7.97
N ARG A 180 11.19 -3.19 8.30
CA ARG A 180 10.25 -3.79 7.35
C ARG A 180 9.85 -2.81 6.25
N TYR A 181 9.83 -1.51 6.52
CA TYR A 181 9.58 -0.48 5.52
C TYR A 181 10.76 -0.36 4.55
N LYS A 182 12.00 -0.33 5.05
CA LYS A 182 13.21 -0.41 4.21
C LYS A 182 13.20 -1.64 3.31
N MET A 183 12.84 -2.81 3.86
CA MET A 183 12.73 -4.04 3.08
C MET A 183 11.64 -3.98 2.01
N HIS A 184 10.48 -3.40 2.33
CA HIS A 184 9.39 -3.19 1.39
C HIS A 184 9.83 -2.28 0.23
N ARG A 185 10.44 -1.14 0.54
CA ARG A 185 10.99 -0.20 -0.45
C ARG A 185 12.10 -0.82 -1.30
N LEU A 186 13.00 -1.60 -0.70
CA LEU A 186 14.06 -2.30 -1.43
C LEU A 186 13.47 -3.33 -2.42
N ARG A 187 12.42 -4.06 -2.02
CA ARG A 187 11.72 -4.99 -2.92
C ARG A 187 11.13 -4.27 -4.14
N LEU A 188 10.48 -3.13 -3.91
CA LEU A 188 9.93 -2.30 -4.97
C LEU A 188 11.03 -1.76 -5.90
N ALA A 189 12.14 -1.27 -5.35
CA ALA A 189 13.31 -0.85 -6.12
C ALA A 189 13.83 -1.98 -7.02
N GLY A 190 13.97 -3.20 -6.48
CA GLY A 190 14.42 -4.36 -7.25
C GLY A 190 13.44 -4.80 -8.35
N GLU A 191 12.13 -4.60 -8.16
CA GLU A 191 11.13 -4.80 -9.22
C GLU A 191 11.24 -3.76 -10.33
N GLN A 192 11.44 -2.49 -9.97
CA GLN A 192 11.59 -1.41 -10.96
C GLN A 192 12.88 -1.55 -11.76
N MET A 193 13.99 -1.89 -11.11
CA MET A 193 15.25 -2.17 -11.80
C MET A 193 15.12 -3.32 -12.81
N ARG A 194 14.32 -4.35 -12.52
CA ARG A 194 14.05 -5.43 -13.47
C ARG A 194 13.24 -4.99 -14.69
N LYS A 195 12.32 -4.04 -14.52
CA LYS A 195 11.44 -3.55 -15.60
C LYS A 195 12.10 -2.46 -16.45
N ALA A 196 12.62 -1.42 -15.81
CA ALA A 196 13.06 -0.19 -16.45
C ALA A 196 14.59 0.00 -16.45
N LYS A 197 15.34 -0.83 -15.71
CA LYS A 197 16.81 -0.69 -15.51
C LYS A 197 17.26 0.67 -14.96
N ILE A 198 16.32 1.48 -14.47
CA ILE A 198 16.54 2.81 -13.88
C ILE A 198 16.00 2.77 -12.45
N LEU A 199 16.77 3.31 -11.52
CA LEU A 199 16.36 3.47 -10.12
C LEU A 199 15.85 4.91 -9.92
N PRO A 200 14.56 5.10 -9.60
CA PRO A 200 14.05 6.43 -9.27
C PRO A 200 14.74 7.03 -8.03
N GLN A 201 14.89 8.36 -8.02
CA GLN A 201 15.49 9.11 -6.90
C GLN A 201 14.82 8.81 -5.55
N SER A 202 13.51 8.52 -5.56
CA SER A 202 12.75 8.20 -4.34
C SER A 202 13.30 6.97 -3.60
N PHE A 203 14.05 6.08 -4.27
CA PHE A 203 14.67 4.91 -3.64
C PHE A 203 16.08 5.15 -3.10
N HIS A 204 16.70 6.32 -3.32
CA HIS A 204 18.07 6.60 -2.86
C HIS A 204 18.21 6.56 -1.32
N SER A 205 17.12 6.76 -0.59
CA SER A 205 17.08 6.61 0.88
C SER A 205 17.28 5.16 1.35
N VAL A 206 17.07 4.17 0.46
CA VAL A 206 17.14 2.74 0.77
C VAL A 206 18.25 2.05 -0.02
N VAL A 207 18.46 2.45 -1.27
CA VAL A 207 19.54 1.96 -2.14
C VAL A 207 20.60 3.04 -2.21
N ARG A 208 21.72 2.79 -1.55
CA ARG A 208 22.85 3.72 -1.55
C ARG A 208 23.66 3.60 -2.85
N PRO A 209 24.37 4.67 -3.27
CA PRO A 209 25.28 4.62 -4.40
C PRO A 209 26.39 3.57 -4.21
N ASP A 210 27.01 3.16 -5.31
CA ASP A 210 28.16 2.26 -5.28
C ASP A 210 29.35 2.95 -4.55
N PRO A 211 29.90 2.34 -3.49
CA PRO A 211 31.05 2.89 -2.76
C PRO A 211 32.28 3.18 -3.63
N ASP A 212 32.45 2.44 -4.73
CA ASP A 212 33.56 2.63 -5.66
C ASP A 212 33.38 3.90 -6.50
N ILE A 213 32.13 4.32 -6.73
CA ILE A 213 31.80 5.54 -7.48
C ILE A 213 31.91 6.77 -6.58
N THR A 214 31.41 6.71 -5.34
CA THR A 214 31.38 7.87 -4.45
C THR A 214 32.72 8.23 -3.85
N ARG A 215 33.71 7.31 -3.89
CA ARG A 215 35.05 7.49 -3.30
C ARG A 215 35.00 7.96 -1.84
N GLU A 216 33.93 7.64 -1.12
CA GLU A 216 33.79 7.93 0.30
C GLU A 216 34.80 7.09 1.10
N ASN A 217 35.36 7.65 2.17
CA ASN A 217 36.28 6.92 3.04
C ASN A 217 35.57 5.65 3.56
N PRO A 218 36.07 4.43 3.28
CA PRO A 218 35.32 3.22 3.56
C PRO A 218 35.09 3.05 5.05
N GLU A 219 33.83 2.81 5.42
CA GLU A 219 33.47 2.38 6.77
C GLU A 219 34.35 1.21 7.23
N PRO A 220 34.59 1.03 8.55
CA PRO A 220 35.52 0.02 9.05
C PRO A 220 35.18 -1.42 8.64
N ILE A 221 33.93 -1.69 8.28
CA ILE A 221 33.48 -3.00 7.79
C ILE A 221 32.96 -2.83 6.35
N VAL A 222 33.74 -3.34 5.39
CA VAL A 222 33.41 -3.39 3.96
C VAL A 222 33.40 -4.81 3.41
N PHE A 223 32.53 -5.05 2.44
CA PHE A 223 32.42 -6.29 1.69
C PHE A 223 33.07 -6.10 0.32
N ARG A 224 34.09 -6.92 0.04
CA ARG A 224 34.89 -6.83 -1.18
C ARG A 224 34.67 -8.02 -2.09
N CYS A 225 34.77 -7.81 -3.40
CA CYS A 225 34.79 -8.88 -4.39
C CYS A 225 36.01 -9.78 -4.14
N ARG A 226 35.81 -11.11 -4.12
CA ARG A 226 36.90 -12.07 -3.91
C ARG A 226 37.92 -12.10 -5.05
N ARG A 227 37.54 -11.69 -6.27
CA ARG A 227 38.39 -11.72 -7.47
C ARG A 227 39.19 -10.43 -7.67
N CYS A 228 38.53 -9.28 -7.71
CA CYS A 228 39.16 -7.99 -8.02
C CYS A 228 39.37 -7.09 -6.81
N ARG A 229 39.01 -7.51 -5.60
CA ARG A 229 39.09 -6.74 -4.34
C ARG A 229 38.31 -5.41 -4.29
N ARG A 230 37.60 -5.03 -5.37
CA ARG A 230 36.65 -3.90 -5.41
C ARG A 230 35.68 -3.95 -4.23
N VAL A 231 35.42 -2.79 -3.62
CA VAL A 231 34.40 -2.64 -2.57
C VAL A 231 33.01 -2.72 -3.22
N LEU A 232 32.19 -3.68 -2.79
CA LEU A 232 30.84 -3.88 -3.32
C LEU A 232 29.76 -3.25 -2.43
N ALA A 233 30.02 -3.19 -1.12
CA ALA A 233 29.10 -2.67 -0.12
C ALA A 233 29.86 -2.41 1.18
N SER A 234 29.33 -1.54 2.04
CA SER A 234 29.76 -1.40 3.44
C SER A 234 28.72 -1.95 4.41
N LYS A 235 29.03 -1.99 5.71
CA LYS A 235 28.08 -2.44 6.76
C LYS A 235 26.75 -1.68 6.70
N SER A 236 26.77 -0.38 6.40
CA SER A 236 25.56 0.43 6.30
C SER A 236 24.70 0.16 5.05
N HIS A 237 25.25 -0.52 4.04
CA HIS A 237 24.50 -1.02 2.88
C HIS A 237 23.74 -2.31 3.19
N VAL A 238 24.05 -2.98 4.31
CA VAL A 238 23.45 -4.26 4.67
C VAL A 238 22.23 -4.07 5.57
N LEU A 239 21.06 -4.42 5.05
CA LEU A 239 19.82 -4.49 5.84
C LEU A 239 19.73 -5.82 6.58
N LYS A 240 19.87 -5.77 7.92
CA LYS A 240 19.65 -6.94 8.78
C LYS A 240 18.22 -7.46 8.64
N HIS A 241 18.05 -8.76 8.50
CA HIS A 241 16.72 -9.38 8.46
C HIS A 241 16.73 -10.64 9.32
N LYS A 242 15.56 -11.00 9.85
CA LYS A 242 15.41 -12.31 10.48
C LYS A 242 15.49 -13.36 9.37
N PRO A 243 16.34 -14.40 9.51
CA PRO A 243 16.33 -15.53 8.60
C PRO A 243 14.92 -16.08 8.50
N ARG A 244 14.52 -16.51 7.29
CA ARG A 244 13.27 -17.24 7.13
C ARG A 244 13.50 -18.61 7.76
N ASP A 245 12.64 -19.02 8.69
CA ASP A 245 12.66 -20.38 9.25
C ASP A 245 12.57 -21.35 8.07
N ARG A 246 13.66 -22.08 7.81
CA ARG A 246 13.65 -23.16 6.84
C ARG A 246 12.86 -24.29 7.50
N PRO A 247 11.79 -24.82 6.87
CA PRO A 247 11.30 -26.11 7.30
C PRO A 247 12.47 -27.12 7.26
N PRO A 248 12.56 -28.07 8.21
CA PRO A 248 13.58 -29.10 8.16
C PRO A 248 13.56 -29.76 6.79
N LEU A 249 14.73 -29.89 6.17
CA LEU A 249 14.86 -30.64 4.92
C LEU A 249 14.52 -32.09 5.22
N GLU A 250 13.35 -32.56 4.75
CA GLU A 250 13.08 -33.99 4.67
C GLU A 250 14.03 -34.60 3.64
N GLY A 251 14.79 -35.62 4.05
CA GLY A 251 15.49 -36.53 3.15
C GLY A 251 17.00 -36.34 3.05
N SER A 252 17.76 -36.91 3.99
CA SER A 252 18.98 -37.66 3.64
C SER A 252 19.16 -38.80 4.65
N PRO A 253 19.36 -40.06 4.20
CA PRO A 253 19.42 -41.21 5.08
C PRO A 253 20.80 -41.36 5.73
N SER A 254 20.76 -41.61 7.05
CA SER A 254 21.67 -42.42 7.85
C SER A 254 23.17 -42.10 7.87
N ALA A 255 23.63 -41.63 9.04
CA ALA A 255 24.84 -42.18 9.65
C ALA A 255 24.52 -42.52 11.10
N VAL A 256 24.16 -43.79 11.32
CA VAL A 256 24.09 -44.43 12.62
C VAL A 256 25.52 -44.47 13.18
N ARG A 257 25.73 -43.92 14.37
CA ARG A 257 26.77 -44.39 15.28
C ARG A 257 26.15 -44.61 16.64
N ASN A 258 25.95 -45.89 16.94
CA ASN A 258 25.74 -46.40 18.28
C ASN A 258 27.00 -46.10 19.12
N GLU A 259 26.82 -45.53 20.30
CA GLU A 259 27.60 -45.92 21.47
C GLU A 259 26.64 -46.03 22.65
N ASP A 260 26.26 -47.28 22.94
CA ASP A 260 25.65 -47.69 24.21
C ASP A 260 26.75 -47.84 25.26
N SER A 261 26.51 -47.27 26.45
CA SER A 261 26.86 -47.84 27.76
C SER A 261 26.49 -46.80 28.83
N CYS A 262 25.27 -46.86 29.37
CA CYS A 262 24.95 -47.55 30.61
C CYS A 262 25.58 -46.91 31.87
N ARG A 263 24.75 -46.27 32.69
CA ARG A 263 24.59 -46.66 34.09
C ARG A 263 23.25 -46.18 34.67
N GLN A 264 22.72 -47.04 35.52
CA GLN A 264 21.35 -47.12 35.99
C GLN A 264 20.98 -46.07 37.05
N THR A 265 19.67 -45.86 37.10
CA THR A 265 18.71 -45.24 38.04
C THR A 265 18.88 -45.69 39.53
N PRO A 266 18.10 -45.20 40.54
CA PRO A 266 16.73 -44.67 40.43
C PRO A 266 16.26 -43.53 41.35
N ALA A 267 15.03 -43.14 41.02
CA ALA A 267 14.11 -42.19 41.61
C ALA A 267 13.81 -42.35 43.10
N GLN A 268 13.38 -41.24 43.72
CA GLN A 268 12.33 -41.27 44.75
C GLN A 268 11.28 -40.19 44.49
N THR A 269 10.05 -40.67 44.50
CA THR A 269 8.74 -40.03 44.37
C THR A 269 8.26 -39.53 45.72
N GLN A 270 7.54 -38.40 45.78
CA GLN A 270 6.47 -38.08 46.75
C GLN A 270 5.86 -36.71 46.35
N SER A 271 4.71 -36.68 45.67
CA SER A 271 3.34 -36.61 46.21
C SER A 271 2.92 -35.23 46.75
N GLU A 272 2.07 -34.57 45.97
CA GLU A 272 0.89 -33.78 46.33
C GLU A 272 0.79 -33.12 47.72
N LYS A 273 0.48 -31.81 47.74
CA LYS A 273 -0.88 -31.29 48.05
C LYS A 273 -0.97 -29.76 47.96
N ARG A 274 -2.08 -29.32 47.37
CA ARG A 274 -2.62 -27.95 47.43
C ARG A 274 -3.13 -27.64 48.85
N SER A 275 -2.87 -26.43 49.32
CA SER A 275 -3.80 -25.70 50.21
C SER A 275 -3.41 -24.21 50.28
N THR A 276 -4.32 -23.35 49.82
CA THR A 276 -4.37 -21.91 50.16
C THR A 276 -5.50 -21.70 51.20
N PRO A 277 -5.85 -20.48 51.66
CA PRO A 277 -5.37 -19.87 52.90
C PRO A 277 -6.50 -19.50 53.89
N ARG A 278 -6.17 -19.27 55.17
CA ARG A 278 -6.99 -18.54 56.18
C ARG A 278 -6.02 -17.87 57.17
N MET A 279 -5.93 -16.54 57.25
CA MET A 279 -6.78 -15.57 57.99
C MET A 279 -6.59 -15.59 59.51
N LEU A 280 -6.25 -14.39 60.03
CA LEU A 280 -6.34 -13.89 61.42
C LEU A 280 -5.35 -14.53 62.42
N GLY A 281 -4.66 -13.83 63.32
CA GLY A 281 -4.75 -12.48 63.84
C GLY A 281 -4.23 -12.52 65.28
N CYS A 282 -3.23 -11.72 65.61
CA CYS A 282 -2.87 -11.14 66.91
C CYS A 282 -1.59 -10.31 66.69
#